data_AF-A0A8T2Q3Q3-F1
#
_entry.id   AF-A0A8T2Q3Q3-F1
#
_cell.length_a   1.000
_cell.length_b   1.000
_cell.length_c   1.000
_cell.angle_alpha   90.00
_cell.angle_beta   90.00
_cell.angle_gamma   90.00
#
_symmetry.space_group_name_H-M   'P 1'
#
loop_
_entity.id
_entity.type
_entity.pdbx_description
1 polymer ?
#
loop_
_entity_poly.entity_id
_entity_poly.type
_entity_poly.pdbx_seq_one_letter_code
_entity_poly.pdbx_strand_id
1 'polypeptide(L)'
;MGHSNMDGAELLKLSVEDGPALDLLKAKLEAVLSEARSQQTASLTELEWLGRKFSVDNAKIRASIIKGQQLEKDLGESVATLPLEKRVNVFDKIFSAYQDARRHIREDMVSAGSSDGVKDNLNGLDKAVSCILLQQTMKRNQLLVTMYKNRISKQQQHPSKDEKGDKSVKPQELVRLYDLLIENLTDLIELVTSGRMQNDEETMYAAELAAKKIIFQAQRCFYLGHVHLAGAKYAQSYLLYKRAHDYSETGLREYQQLKTQPQGKASSEYEELIRELEKLLEECRVHSCLVHALGISEVSKTEFSLRSGVANIKLDSDNPSKKKASFLLERTDIYEAAVALLGSKNPPQIMQLPPAFQAVSCKPIVLDTAVNTIDFPSLDAHLKKEEKKKSFFGLWRS
;
A
#
# COMPACT_ATOMS: atom_id res chain seq x y z
N MET A 1 -2.09 -23.90 54.16
CA MET A 1 -3.37 -23.52 53.52
C MET A 1 -3.54 -22.02 53.65
N GLY A 2 -3.79 -21.34 52.53
CA GLY A 2 -3.92 -19.88 52.48
C GLY A 2 -3.22 -19.27 51.26
N HIS A 3 -3.41 -19.83 50.06
CA HIS A 3 -3.06 -19.14 48.81
C HIS A 3 -4.18 -18.15 48.48
N SER A 4 -4.03 -16.90 48.89
CA SER A 4 -4.84 -15.80 48.35
C SER A 4 -4.19 -15.33 47.06
N ASN A 5 -4.71 -15.82 45.94
CA ASN A 5 -4.39 -15.33 44.60
C ASN A 5 -5.11 -13.98 44.43
N MET A 6 -4.48 -12.89 44.86
CA MET A 6 -5.02 -11.54 44.66
C MET A 6 -4.76 -11.13 43.22
N ASP A 7 -5.85 -10.95 42.48
CA ASP A 7 -5.85 -10.51 41.09
C ASP A 7 -5.39 -9.05 40.99
N GLY A 8 -4.46 -8.74 40.08
CA GLY A 8 -3.90 -7.38 39.91
C GLY A 8 -4.95 -6.33 39.55
N ALA A 9 -6.14 -6.76 39.10
CA ALA A 9 -7.30 -5.93 38.84
C ALA A 9 -8.02 -5.42 40.11
N GLU A 10 -7.88 -6.08 41.26
CA GLU A 10 -8.45 -5.60 42.54
C GLU A 10 -7.59 -4.50 43.18
N LEU A 11 -6.27 -4.52 42.96
CA LEU A 11 -5.35 -3.52 43.50
C LEU A 11 -5.54 -2.12 42.88
N LEU A 12 -5.96 -2.07 41.62
CA LEU A 12 -6.24 -0.82 40.88
C LEU A 12 -7.58 -0.17 41.27
N LYS A 13 -8.49 -0.89 41.94
CA LYS A 13 -9.79 -0.36 42.39
C LYS A 13 -9.72 0.40 43.73
N LEU A 14 -8.60 0.36 44.44
CA LEU A 14 -8.36 1.10 45.68
C LEU A 14 -7.89 2.55 45.47
N SER A 15 -7.80 3.01 44.21
CA SER A 15 -7.27 4.33 43.85
C SER A 15 -8.24 5.50 44.03
N VAL A 16 -9.36 5.32 44.75
CA VAL A 16 -10.44 6.33 44.87
C VAL A 16 -10.53 6.98 46.26
N GLU A 17 -9.74 6.57 47.25
CA GLU A 17 -9.71 7.24 48.57
C GLU A 17 -8.29 7.72 48.91
N ASP A 18 -8.06 9.02 48.73
CA ASP A 18 -6.83 9.70 49.15
C ASP A 18 -6.75 9.72 50.68
N GLY A 19 -5.82 8.95 51.25
CA GLY A 19 -5.55 8.92 52.67
C GLY A 19 -4.11 8.51 52.99
N PRO A 20 -3.59 8.85 54.20
CA PRO A 20 -2.20 8.60 54.59
C PRO A 20 -1.78 7.12 54.57
N ALA A 21 -2.74 6.19 54.61
CA ALA A 21 -2.48 4.76 54.44
C ALA A 21 -2.14 4.38 52.99
N LEU A 22 -2.72 5.06 52.00
CA LEU A 22 -2.41 4.87 50.59
C LEU A 22 -1.01 5.42 50.27
N ASP A 23 -0.63 6.54 50.86
CA ASP A 23 0.71 7.11 50.70
C ASP A 23 1.78 6.22 51.34
N LEU A 24 1.50 5.63 52.50
CA LEU A 24 2.37 4.62 53.10
C LEU A 24 2.50 3.37 52.23
N LEU A 25 1.42 2.91 51.61
CA LEU A 25 1.44 1.78 50.67
C LEU A 25 2.25 2.12 49.42
N LYS A 26 2.04 3.29 48.80
CA LYS A 26 2.83 3.78 47.67
C LYS A 26 4.32 3.84 48.02
N ALA A 27 4.67 4.41 49.17
CA ALA A 27 6.05 4.51 49.63
C ALA A 27 6.68 3.14 49.89
N LYS A 28 5.95 2.18 50.48
CA LYS A 28 6.43 0.81 50.68
C LYS A 28 6.59 0.05 49.37
N LEU A 29 5.64 0.21 48.44
CA LEU A 29 5.69 -0.42 47.13
C LEU A 29 6.87 0.14 46.31
N GLU A 30 7.10 1.46 46.38
CA GLU A 30 8.26 2.10 45.77
C GLU A 30 9.58 1.67 46.42
N ALA A 31 9.62 1.48 47.75
CA ALA A 31 10.78 0.92 48.44
C ALA A 31 11.09 -0.51 48.00
N VAL A 32 10.08 -1.38 47.91
CA VAL A 32 10.24 -2.77 47.43
C VAL A 32 10.67 -2.80 45.96
N LEU A 33 10.10 -1.93 45.10
CA LEU A 33 10.54 -1.80 43.72
C LEU A 33 11.98 -1.29 43.61
N SER A 34 12.37 -0.36 44.48
CA SER A 34 13.74 0.15 44.55
C SER A 34 14.72 -0.94 45.01
N GLU A 35 14.34 -1.74 46.00
CA GLU A 35 15.15 -2.86 46.49
C GLU A 35 15.29 -3.96 45.42
N ALA A 36 14.21 -4.30 44.73
CA ALA A 36 14.24 -5.24 43.60
C ALA A 36 15.14 -4.73 42.44
N ARG A 37 15.08 -3.44 42.12
CA ARG A 37 16.00 -2.80 41.15
C ARG A 37 17.46 -2.85 41.62
N SER A 38 17.71 -2.63 42.91
CA SER A 38 19.05 -2.72 43.50
C SER A 38 19.60 -4.14 43.41
N GLN A 39 18.79 -5.15 43.68
CA GLN A 39 19.17 -6.56 43.56
C GLN A 39 19.44 -6.97 42.10
N GLN A 40 18.60 -6.54 41.14
CA GLN A 40 18.87 -6.75 39.71
C GLN A 40 20.14 -6.02 39.23
N THR A 41 20.41 -4.82 39.75
CA THR A 41 21.63 -4.05 39.45
C THR A 41 22.89 -4.68 40.02
N ALA A 42 22.77 -5.45 41.10
CA ALA A 42 23.86 -6.24 41.66
C ALA A 42 24.16 -7.52 40.85
N SER A 43 23.20 -8.05 40.09
CA SER A 43 23.37 -9.29 39.31
C SER A 43 23.98 -9.13 37.91
N LEU A 44 23.89 -7.94 37.31
CA LEU A 44 24.37 -7.72 35.93
C LEU A 44 25.88 -7.42 35.90
N THR A 45 26.73 -8.41 36.16
CA THR A 45 28.19 -8.20 36.16
C THR A 45 28.77 -8.08 34.75
N GLU A 46 28.10 -8.63 33.74
CA GLU A 46 28.57 -8.69 32.36
C GLU A 46 27.43 -8.37 31.38
N LEU A 47 27.75 -7.68 30.29
CA LEU A 47 26.87 -7.52 29.13
C LEU A 47 27.29 -8.51 28.05
N GLU A 48 26.38 -9.40 27.65
CA GLU A 48 26.58 -10.28 26.49
C GLU A 48 25.97 -9.66 25.23
N TRP A 49 26.75 -9.52 24.16
CA TRP A 49 26.29 -9.02 22.88
C TRP A 49 27.00 -9.74 21.73
N LEU A 50 26.22 -10.42 20.89
CA LEU A 50 26.69 -11.26 19.75
C LEU A 50 27.85 -12.19 20.17
N GLY A 51 27.65 -12.98 21.23
CA GLY A 51 28.62 -13.95 21.73
C GLY A 51 29.85 -13.36 22.42
N ARG A 52 29.96 -12.03 22.55
CA ARG A 52 30.99 -11.36 23.34
C ARG A 52 30.46 -10.97 24.70
N LYS A 53 31.31 -11.06 25.73
CA LYS A 53 31.00 -10.64 27.10
C LYS A 53 31.88 -9.46 27.49
N PHE A 54 31.26 -8.41 28.01
CA PHE A 54 31.93 -7.19 28.46
C PHE A 54 31.67 -7.01 29.96
N SER A 55 32.72 -6.83 30.76
CA SER A 55 32.54 -6.60 32.20
C SER A 55 31.96 -5.20 32.44
N VAL A 56 31.01 -5.10 33.37
CA VAL A 56 30.34 -3.83 33.72
C VAL A 56 30.53 -3.54 35.21
N ASP A 57 31.71 -3.02 35.56
CA ASP A 57 32.09 -2.79 36.96
C ASP A 57 31.41 -1.56 37.58
N ASN A 58 31.08 -0.57 36.76
CA ASN A 58 30.43 0.65 37.22
C ASN A 58 28.91 0.44 37.42
N ALA A 59 28.46 0.66 38.66
CA ALA A 59 27.04 0.53 39.04
C ALA A 59 26.11 1.46 38.25
N LYS A 60 26.57 2.64 37.82
CA LYS A 60 25.77 3.58 37.01
C LYS A 60 25.54 3.07 35.59
N ILE A 61 26.57 2.45 34.99
CA ILE A 61 26.45 1.81 33.68
C ILE A 61 25.47 0.64 33.78
N ARG A 62 25.63 -0.24 34.78
CA ARG A 62 24.70 -1.37 35.03
C ARG A 62 23.26 -0.92 35.17
N ALA A 63 23.00 0.06 36.04
CA ALA A 63 21.66 0.57 36.30
C ALA A 63 21.00 1.12 35.02
N SER A 64 21.79 1.81 34.19
CA SER A 64 21.32 2.40 32.93
C SER A 64 21.00 1.33 31.87
N ILE A 65 21.85 0.30 31.72
CA ILE A 65 21.61 -0.82 30.82
C ILE A 65 20.37 -1.62 31.24
N ILE A 66 20.24 -1.97 32.52
CA ILE A 66 19.09 -2.72 33.04
C ILE A 66 17.80 -1.93 32.83
N LYS A 67 17.82 -0.62 33.08
CA LYS A 67 16.67 0.25 32.84
C LYS A 67 16.25 0.19 31.36
N GLY A 68 17.21 0.24 30.43
CA GLY A 68 16.96 0.08 28.99
C GLY A 68 16.32 -1.26 28.67
N GLN A 69 16.91 -2.36 29.14
CA GLN A 69 16.43 -3.72 28.91
C GLN A 69 15.03 -3.96 29.49
N GLN A 70 14.73 -3.43 30.68
CA GLN A 70 13.40 -3.54 31.28
C GLN A 70 12.36 -2.78 30.46
N LEU A 71 12.68 -1.57 30.01
CA LEU A 71 11.77 -0.79 29.15
C LEU A 71 11.52 -1.50 27.80
N GLU A 72 12.52 -2.16 27.24
CA GLU A 72 12.35 -2.99 26.04
C GLU A 72 11.44 -4.19 26.28
N LYS A 73 11.62 -4.88 27.41
CA LYS A 73 10.79 -6.02 27.80
C LYS A 73 9.34 -5.59 28.02
N ASP A 74 9.11 -4.54 28.80
CA ASP A 74 7.79 -3.98 29.08
C ASP A 74 7.08 -3.56 27.77
N LEU A 75 7.84 -2.98 26.83
CA LEU A 75 7.33 -2.60 25.51
C LEU A 75 6.95 -3.83 24.67
N GLY A 76 7.73 -4.91 24.74
CA GLY A 76 7.45 -6.19 24.08
C GLY A 76 6.20 -6.89 24.62
N GLU A 77 6.00 -6.88 25.94
CA GLU A 77 4.81 -7.45 26.58
C GLU A 77 3.55 -6.61 26.31
N SER A 78 3.73 -5.30 26.14
CA SER A 78 2.63 -4.35 25.92
C SER A 78 2.25 -4.15 24.44
N VAL A 79 2.79 -4.95 23.51
CA VAL A 79 2.58 -4.82 22.06
C VAL A 79 1.08 -4.85 21.67
N ALA A 80 0.30 -5.69 22.34
CA ALA A 80 -1.13 -5.88 22.05
C ALA A 80 -2.04 -4.87 22.80
N THR A 81 -1.56 -4.27 23.88
CA THR A 81 -2.37 -3.42 24.78
C THR A 81 -2.15 -1.93 24.55
N LEU A 82 -0.96 -1.52 24.10
CA LEU A 82 -0.63 -0.11 23.88
C LEU A 82 -0.84 0.33 22.42
N PRO A 83 -1.52 1.46 22.18
CA PRO A 83 -1.56 2.12 20.87
C PRO A 83 -0.16 2.42 20.33
N LEU A 84 -0.01 2.39 18.99
CA LEU A 84 1.27 2.58 18.32
C LEU A 84 1.94 3.92 18.70
N GLU A 85 1.17 4.99 18.83
CA GLU A 85 1.66 6.31 19.23
C GLU A 85 2.32 6.27 20.62
N LYS A 86 1.70 5.58 21.57
CA LYS A 86 2.25 5.44 22.93
C LYS A 86 3.51 4.59 22.93
N ARG A 87 3.56 3.55 22.08
CA ARG A 87 4.74 2.69 21.91
C ARG A 87 5.93 3.48 21.38
N VAL A 88 5.73 4.39 20.41
CA VAL A 88 6.80 5.27 19.91
C VAL A 88 7.39 6.12 21.03
N ASN A 89 6.57 6.68 21.91
CA ASN A 89 7.04 7.53 23.02
C ASN A 89 7.86 6.78 24.08
N VAL A 90 7.72 5.45 24.19
CA VAL A 90 8.54 4.64 25.11
C VAL A 90 10.00 4.62 24.64
N PHE A 91 10.25 4.71 23.32
CA PHE A 91 11.61 4.71 22.79
C PHE A 91 12.44 5.90 23.28
N ASP A 92 11.85 7.06 23.55
CA ASP A 92 12.59 8.20 24.10
C ASP A 92 13.21 7.89 25.46
N LYS A 93 12.49 7.12 26.29
CA LYS A 93 13.00 6.63 27.58
C LYS A 93 14.08 5.56 27.40
N ILE A 94 13.92 4.68 26.41
CA ILE A 94 14.92 3.66 26.06
C ILE A 94 16.21 4.35 25.59
N PHE A 95 16.12 5.35 24.70
CA PHE A 95 17.27 6.11 24.23
C PHE A 95 17.97 6.83 25.37
N SER A 96 17.22 7.51 26.24
CA SER A 96 17.81 8.17 27.41
C SER A 96 18.60 7.19 28.27
N ALA A 97 18.06 6.00 28.56
CA ALA A 97 18.75 5.00 29.37
C ALA A 97 20.08 4.53 28.73
N TYR A 98 20.09 4.22 27.43
CA TYR A 98 21.32 3.81 26.76
C TYR A 98 22.30 4.96 26.49
N GLN A 99 21.82 6.18 26.29
CA GLN A 99 22.67 7.37 26.20
C GLN A 99 23.36 7.66 27.53
N ASP A 100 22.65 7.53 28.65
CA ASP A 100 23.22 7.64 29.99
C ASP A 100 24.28 6.55 30.23
N ALA A 101 24.02 5.31 29.82
CA ALA A 101 25.02 4.23 29.87
C ALA A 101 26.28 4.60 29.07
N ARG A 102 26.15 5.04 27.82
CA ARG A 102 27.30 5.48 26.99
C ARG A 102 28.03 6.67 27.55
N ARG A 103 27.33 7.60 28.19
CA ARG A 103 27.95 8.74 28.85
C ARG A 103 28.86 8.25 29.98
N HIS A 104 28.35 7.38 30.84
CA HIS A 104 29.15 6.80 31.93
C HIS A 104 30.31 5.93 31.42
N ILE A 105 30.12 5.15 30.35
CA ILE A 105 31.21 4.40 29.70
C ILE A 105 32.32 5.36 29.23
N ARG A 106 31.95 6.48 28.59
CA ARG A 106 32.91 7.50 28.12
C ARG A 106 33.61 8.22 29.27
N GLU A 107 32.91 8.52 30.35
CA GLU A 107 33.51 9.06 31.59
C GLU A 107 34.56 8.08 32.16
N ASP A 108 34.22 6.77 32.22
CA ASP A 108 35.13 5.74 32.71
C ASP A 108 36.35 5.57 31.79
N MET A 109 36.17 5.64 30.46
CA MET A 109 37.28 5.57 29.50
C MET A 109 38.32 6.69 29.69
N VAL A 110 37.86 7.90 30.00
CA VAL A 110 38.75 9.03 30.32
C VAL A 110 39.49 8.78 31.64
N SER A 111 38.84 8.13 32.61
CA SER A 111 39.43 7.83 33.91
C SER A 111 40.32 6.58 33.96
N ALA A 112 40.26 5.70 32.95
CA ALA A 112 40.91 4.38 32.93
C ALA A 112 42.45 4.40 32.85
N GLY A 113 43.10 5.56 32.80
CA GLY A 113 44.56 5.69 32.84
C GLY A 113 45.25 5.04 31.64
N SER A 114 46.31 4.25 31.86
CA SER A 114 47.05 3.52 30.80
C SER A 114 46.82 2.00 30.83
N SER A 115 45.73 1.54 31.44
CA SER A 115 45.39 0.10 31.44
C SER A 115 44.74 -0.28 30.11
N ASP A 116 45.52 -0.84 29.19
CA ASP A 116 45.06 -1.18 27.84
C ASP A 116 43.88 -2.17 27.86
N GLY A 117 43.90 -3.18 28.76
CA GLY A 117 42.81 -4.15 28.88
C GLY A 117 41.48 -3.54 29.35
N VAL A 118 41.51 -2.54 30.24
CA VAL A 118 40.30 -1.85 30.70
C VAL A 118 39.75 -0.96 29.58
N LYS A 119 40.63 -0.26 28.86
CA LYS A 119 40.23 0.56 27.70
C LYS A 119 39.61 -0.27 26.59
N ASP A 120 40.18 -1.43 26.27
CA ASP A 120 39.65 -2.33 25.25
C ASP A 120 38.26 -2.85 25.63
N ASN A 121 38.06 -3.25 26.89
CA ASN A 121 36.74 -3.65 27.39
C ASN A 121 35.72 -2.49 27.29
N LEU A 122 36.08 -1.29 27.72
CA LEU A 122 35.18 -0.12 27.68
C LEU A 122 34.87 0.32 26.24
N ASN A 123 35.84 0.25 25.32
CA ASN A 123 35.62 0.51 23.89
C ASN A 123 34.65 -0.53 23.29
N GLY A 124 34.84 -1.81 23.61
CA GLY A 124 33.94 -2.89 23.21
C GLY A 124 32.53 -2.69 23.77
N LEU A 125 32.42 -2.29 25.03
CA LEU A 125 31.16 -1.99 25.69
C LEU A 125 30.45 -0.76 25.06
N ASP A 126 31.17 0.34 24.77
CA ASP A 126 30.58 1.50 24.07
C ASP A 126 30.10 1.11 22.67
N LYS A 127 30.86 0.28 21.94
CA LYS A 127 30.45 -0.26 20.64
C LYS A 127 29.18 -1.09 20.76
N ALA A 128 29.11 -2.03 21.70
CA ALA A 128 27.93 -2.88 21.90
C ALA A 128 26.69 -2.04 22.25
N VAL A 129 26.80 -1.09 23.19
CA VAL A 129 25.68 -0.20 23.55
C VAL A 129 25.30 0.72 22.39
N SER A 130 26.27 1.17 21.58
CA SER A 130 26.00 1.94 20.35
C SER A 130 25.20 1.13 19.33
N CYS A 131 25.56 -0.14 19.11
CA CYS A 131 24.79 -1.04 18.26
C CYS A 131 23.36 -1.25 18.80
N ILE A 132 23.20 -1.48 20.10
CA ILE A 132 21.87 -1.61 20.73
C ILE A 132 21.04 -0.35 20.49
N LEU A 133 21.62 0.84 20.67
CA LEU A 133 20.93 2.11 20.43
C LEU A 133 20.48 2.29 18.97
N LEU A 134 21.32 1.91 18.00
CA LEU A 134 20.95 1.90 16.58
C LEU A 134 19.83 0.89 16.29
N GLN A 135 19.89 -0.31 16.86
CA GLN A 135 18.82 -1.31 16.76
C GLN A 135 17.49 -0.77 17.30
N GLN A 136 17.49 -0.11 18.45
CA GLN A 136 16.28 0.50 19.01
C GLN A 136 15.78 1.67 18.14
N THR A 137 16.68 2.46 17.55
CA THR A 137 16.33 3.54 16.62
C THR A 137 15.64 2.98 15.38
N MET A 138 16.13 1.86 14.85
CA MET A 138 15.48 1.15 13.74
C MET A 138 14.10 0.63 14.12
N LYS A 139 13.96 -0.05 15.28
CA LYS A 139 12.65 -0.55 15.75
C LYS A 139 11.61 0.57 15.85
N ARG A 140 11.99 1.73 16.42
CA ARG A 140 11.11 2.92 16.46
C ARG A 140 10.71 3.38 15.07
N ASN A 141 11.68 3.50 14.14
CA ASN A 141 11.42 3.97 12.79
C ASN A 141 10.53 2.98 12.00
N GLN A 142 10.68 1.67 12.23
CA GLN A 142 9.76 0.67 11.67
C GLN A 142 8.33 0.84 12.19
N LEU A 143 8.13 1.18 13.48
CA LEU A 143 6.80 1.50 14.00
C LEU A 143 6.21 2.75 13.34
N LEU A 144 7.02 3.79 13.11
CA LEU A 144 6.58 4.99 12.38
C LEU A 144 6.16 4.65 10.95
N VAL A 145 6.90 3.78 10.27
CA VAL A 145 6.51 3.25 8.96
C VAL A 145 5.15 2.57 9.02
N THR A 146 4.94 1.67 9.99
CA THR A 146 3.64 0.98 10.17
C THR A 146 2.50 1.98 10.40
N MET A 147 2.72 3.01 11.24
CA MET A 147 1.75 4.08 11.46
C MET A 147 1.42 4.83 10.16
N TYR A 148 2.44 5.18 9.37
CA TYR A 148 2.27 5.96 8.15
C TYR A 148 1.60 5.14 7.05
N LYS A 149 1.96 3.86 6.90
CA LYS A 149 1.26 2.91 6.01
C LYS A 149 -0.22 2.81 6.38
N ASN A 150 -0.55 2.61 7.65
CA ASN A 150 -1.93 2.52 8.12
C ASN A 150 -2.73 3.79 7.82
N ARG A 151 -2.14 4.98 7.98
CA ARG A 151 -2.79 6.25 7.64
C ARG A 151 -3.03 6.39 6.13
N ILE A 152 -2.07 6.03 5.29
CA ILE A 152 -2.23 6.05 3.82
C ILE A 152 -3.32 5.07 3.38
N SER A 153 -3.34 3.84 3.91
CA SER A 153 -4.37 2.86 3.56
C SER A 153 -5.78 3.32 3.96
N LYS A 154 -5.92 3.95 5.13
CA LYS A 154 -7.21 4.54 5.56
C LYS A 154 -7.67 5.67 4.64
N GLN A 155 -6.75 6.55 4.22
CA GLN A 155 -7.05 7.63 3.26
C GLN A 155 -7.52 7.08 1.91
N GLN A 156 -6.92 6.00 1.42
CA GLN A 156 -7.31 5.37 0.15
C GLN A 156 -8.71 4.72 0.21
N GLN A 157 -9.10 4.15 1.36
CA GLN A 157 -10.41 3.52 1.53
C GLN A 157 -11.53 4.54 1.78
N HIS A 158 -11.24 5.67 2.41
CA HIS A 158 -12.23 6.70 2.75
C HIS A 158 -11.77 8.11 2.33
N PRO A 159 -11.73 8.44 1.03
CA PRO A 159 -11.25 9.73 0.52
C PRO A 159 -12.18 10.92 0.83
N SER A 160 -13.38 10.69 1.38
CA SER A 160 -14.43 11.71 1.60
C SER A 160 -14.64 12.11 3.07
N LYS A 161 -13.89 11.52 4.02
CA LYS A 161 -13.90 11.94 5.42
C LYS A 161 -12.56 12.59 5.76
N ASP A 162 -12.43 13.86 5.40
CA ASP A 162 -11.47 14.74 6.06
C ASP A 162 -11.94 14.94 7.51
N GLU A 163 -11.65 13.98 8.38
CA GLU A 163 -11.75 14.19 9.82
C GLU A 163 -10.81 15.34 10.16
N LYS A 164 -11.41 16.49 10.51
CA LYS A 164 -10.72 17.71 10.95
C LYS A 164 -9.74 17.37 12.07
N GLY A 165 -8.49 17.10 11.71
CA GLY A 165 -7.42 16.82 12.66
C GLY A 165 -6.29 15.91 12.16
N ASP A 166 -6.55 14.95 11.27
CA ASP A 166 -5.49 14.02 10.82
C ASP A 166 -4.75 14.59 9.60
N LYS A 167 -3.46 14.90 9.76
CA LYS A 167 -2.63 15.41 8.67
C LYS A 167 -2.48 14.30 7.63
N SER A 168 -2.90 14.56 6.39
CA SER A 168 -2.72 13.62 5.28
C SER A 168 -1.24 13.23 5.13
N VAL A 169 -0.90 12.00 5.47
CA VAL A 169 0.45 11.45 5.25
C VAL A 169 0.67 11.21 3.77
N LYS A 170 1.69 11.84 3.19
CA LYS A 170 2.03 11.66 1.77
C LYS A 170 3.06 10.54 1.59
N PRO A 171 3.11 9.84 0.44
CA PRO A 171 4.10 8.80 0.15
C PRO A 171 5.56 9.27 0.30
N GLN A 172 5.84 10.56 0.09
CA GLN A 172 7.15 11.17 0.29
C GLN A 172 7.68 11.00 1.72
N GLU A 173 6.79 10.99 2.72
CA GLU A 173 7.19 10.81 4.12
C GLU A 173 7.65 9.37 4.38
N LEU A 174 7.06 8.38 3.70
CA LEU A 174 7.56 7.00 3.76
C LEU A 174 8.93 6.87 3.08
N VAL A 175 9.15 7.54 1.96
CA VAL A 175 10.47 7.56 1.30
C VAL A 175 11.54 8.07 2.27
N ARG A 176 11.29 9.20 2.96
CA ARG A 176 12.21 9.75 3.96
C ARG A 176 12.47 8.79 5.13
N LEU A 177 11.44 8.13 5.63
CA LEU A 177 11.60 7.14 6.71
C LEU A 177 12.45 5.94 6.26
N TYR A 178 12.26 5.47 5.03
CA TYR A 178 13.09 4.39 4.49
C TYR A 178 14.53 4.82 4.19
N ASP A 179 14.76 6.05 3.73
CA ASP A 179 16.12 6.61 3.62
C ASP A 179 16.83 6.57 4.98
N LEU A 180 16.17 7.04 6.04
CA LEU A 180 16.72 7.00 7.40
C LEU A 180 16.95 5.56 7.90
N LEU A 181 16.06 4.62 7.58
CA LEU A 181 16.25 3.22 7.94
C LEU A 181 17.44 2.57 7.21
N ILE A 182 17.67 2.94 5.94
CA ILE A 182 18.80 2.46 5.14
C ILE A 182 20.12 3.05 5.67
N GLU A 183 20.14 4.32 6.07
CA GLU A 183 21.28 4.97 6.71
C GLU A 183 21.62 4.28 8.03
N ASN A 184 20.64 4.15 8.94
CA ASN A 184 20.83 3.45 10.21
C ASN A 184 21.34 2.01 10.04
N LEU A 185 20.86 1.28 9.03
CA LEU A 185 21.35 -0.06 8.71
C LEU A 185 22.80 -0.05 8.24
N THR A 186 23.17 0.94 7.44
CA THR A 186 24.54 1.08 6.93
C THR A 186 25.50 1.35 8.08
N ASP A 187 25.15 2.28 8.96
CA ASP A 187 25.93 2.61 10.15
C ASP A 187 26.03 1.41 11.10
N LEU A 188 24.94 0.67 11.29
CA LEU A 188 24.96 -0.53 12.13
C LEU A 188 25.85 -1.63 11.54
N ILE A 189 25.79 -1.88 10.23
CA ILE A 189 26.66 -2.85 9.56
C ILE A 189 28.13 -2.44 9.70
N GLU A 190 28.45 -1.17 9.45
CA GLU A 190 29.81 -0.65 9.61
C GLU A 190 30.29 -0.79 11.05
N LEU A 191 29.44 -0.44 12.02
CA LEU A 191 29.78 -0.53 13.43
C LEU A 191 30.01 -1.99 13.84
N VAL A 192 29.14 -2.93 13.45
CA VAL A 192 29.33 -4.38 13.72
C VAL A 192 30.64 -4.86 13.11
N THR A 193 30.91 -4.51 11.85
CA THR A 193 32.06 -5.02 11.08
C THR A 193 33.41 -4.35 11.36
N SER A 194 33.43 -3.19 12.02
CA SER A 194 34.64 -2.40 12.34
C SER A 194 35.72 -3.11 13.19
N GLY A 195 35.42 -4.28 13.78
CA GLY A 195 36.36 -5.02 14.62
C GLY A 195 37.41 -5.78 13.81
N ARG A 196 38.66 -5.85 14.31
CA ARG A 196 39.77 -6.58 13.64
C ARG A 196 39.57 -8.11 13.58
N MET A 197 38.85 -8.66 14.55
CA MET A 197 38.50 -10.08 14.63
C MET A 197 36.99 -10.17 14.79
N GLN A 198 36.27 -10.51 13.73
CA GLN A 198 34.83 -10.75 13.79
C GLN A 198 34.58 -12.17 14.26
N ASN A 199 33.61 -12.37 15.15
CA ASN A 199 33.15 -13.71 15.46
C ASN A 199 32.05 -14.15 14.47
N ASP A 200 31.70 -15.45 14.51
CA ASP A 200 30.70 -16.02 13.60
C ASP A 200 29.34 -15.32 13.78
N GLU A 201 28.96 -14.97 15.02
CA GLU A 201 27.70 -14.28 15.32
C GLU A 201 27.64 -12.86 14.72
N GLU A 202 28.71 -12.07 14.79
CA GLU A 202 28.80 -10.75 14.16
C GLU A 202 28.74 -10.84 12.64
N THR A 203 29.40 -11.84 12.06
CA THR A 203 29.41 -12.07 10.61
C THR A 203 28.01 -12.42 10.12
N MET A 204 27.33 -13.33 10.84
CA MET A 204 25.95 -13.71 10.54
C MET A 204 25.01 -12.53 10.71
N TYR A 205 25.12 -11.80 11.82
CA TYR A 205 24.29 -10.64 12.06
C TYR A 205 24.48 -9.54 11.00
N ALA A 206 25.71 -9.28 10.56
CA ALA A 206 25.98 -8.35 9.46
C ALA A 206 25.34 -8.80 8.14
N ALA A 207 25.33 -10.10 7.84
CA ALA A 207 24.66 -10.65 6.67
C ALA A 207 23.13 -10.48 6.75
N GLU A 208 22.53 -10.71 7.92
CA GLU A 208 21.09 -10.47 8.16
C GLU A 208 20.72 -8.99 7.94
N LEU A 209 21.55 -8.07 8.44
CA LEU A 209 21.36 -6.63 8.26
C LEU A 209 21.51 -6.21 6.79
N ALA A 210 22.46 -6.80 6.06
CA ALA A 210 22.65 -6.54 4.64
C ALA A 210 21.42 -6.98 3.83
N ALA A 211 20.88 -8.17 4.11
CA ALA A 211 19.63 -8.62 3.49
C ALA A 211 18.47 -7.67 3.83
N LYS A 212 18.36 -7.22 5.10
CA LYS A 212 17.34 -6.25 5.53
C LYS A 212 17.44 -4.91 4.79
N LYS A 213 18.67 -4.49 4.47
CA LYS A 213 18.93 -3.24 3.73
C LYS A 213 18.34 -3.29 2.33
N ILE A 214 18.45 -4.42 1.63
CA ILE A 214 17.86 -4.63 0.30
C ILE A 214 16.32 -4.51 0.38
N ILE A 215 15.70 -5.05 1.42
CA ILE A 215 14.25 -4.92 1.63
C ILE A 215 13.83 -3.46 1.78
N PHE A 216 14.55 -2.68 2.61
CA PHE A 216 14.22 -1.27 2.78
C PHE A 216 14.48 -0.46 1.51
N GLN A 217 15.48 -0.83 0.70
CA GLN A 217 15.68 -0.27 -0.63
C GLN A 217 14.51 -0.58 -1.57
N ALA A 218 13.98 -1.81 -1.53
CA ALA A 218 12.79 -2.20 -2.29
C ALA A 218 11.57 -1.35 -1.91
N GLN A 219 11.27 -1.27 -0.61
CA GLN A 219 10.16 -0.47 -0.08
C GLN A 219 10.32 1.02 -0.41
N ARG A 220 11.53 1.57 -0.31
CA ARG A 220 11.84 2.95 -0.72
C ARG A 220 11.52 3.16 -2.20
N CYS A 221 11.99 2.27 -3.08
CA CYS A 221 11.71 2.35 -4.53
C CYS A 221 10.22 2.29 -4.82
N PHE A 222 9.47 1.43 -4.11
CA PHE A 222 8.03 1.30 -4.25
C PHE A 222 7.31 2.62 -3.92
N TYR A 223 7.57 3.21 -2.75
CA TYR A 223 6.94 4.49 -2.38
C TYR A 223 7.43 5.67 -3.21
N LEU A 224 8.67 5.65 -3.69
CA LEU A 224 9.15 6.63 -4.65
C LEU A 224 8.38 6.49 -5.98
N GLY A 225 8.04 5.27 -6.39
CA GLY A 225 7.15 5.00 -7.52
C GLY A 225 5.79 5.69 -7.38
N HIS A 226 5.20 5.66 -6.18
CA HIS A 226 3.96 6.40 -5.87
C HIS A 226 4.13 7.91 -5.94
N VAL A 227 5.27 8.45 -5.50
CA VAL A 227 5.58 9.89 -5.62
C VAL A 227 5.61 10.32 -7.09
N HIS A 228 6.23 9.54 -7.96
CA HIS A 228 6.26 9.83 -9.40
C HIS A 228 4.90 9.64 -10.06
N LEU A 229 4.12 8.65 -9.65
CA LEU A 229 2.76 8.43 -10.12
C LEU A 229 1.86 9.64 -9.85
N ALA A 230 1.94 10.21 -8.63
CA ALA A 230 1.19 11.42 -8.27
C ALA A 230 1.54 12.63 -9.16
N GLY A 231 2.76 12.66 -9.72
CA GLY A 231 3.20 13.66 -10.68
C GLY A 231 2.96 13.31 -12.15
N ALA A 232 2.13 12.30 -12.45
CA ALA A 232 1.87 11.78 -13.80
C ALA A 232 3.13 11.34 -14.58
N LYS A 233 4.22 11.04 -13.88
CA LYS A 233 5.49 10.55 -14.45
C LYS A 233 5.43 9.02 -14.59
N TYR A 234 4.57 8.54 -15.49
CA TYR A 234 4.21 7.11 -15.59
C TYR A 234 5.42 6.22 -15.91
N ALA A 235 6.29 6.63 -16.85
CA ALA A 235 7.48 5.85 -17.21
C ALA A 235 8.45 5.68 -16.02
N GLN A 236 8.74 6.76 -15.29
CA GLN A 236 9.61 6.71 -14.11
C GLN A 236 8.98 5.87 -13.00
N SER A 237 7.68 6.03 -12.78
CA SER A 237 6.93 5.24 -11.78
C SER A 237 6.96 3.74 -12.10
N TYR A 238 6.75 3.36 -13.37
CA TYR A 238 6.83 1.97 -13.82
C TYR A 238 8.21 1.35 -13.54
N LEU A 239 9.29 2.04 -13.91
CA LEU A 239 10.66 1.56 -13.68
C LEU A 239 10.96 1.41 -12.19
N LEU A 240 10.44 2.31 -11.35
CA LEU A 240 10.62 2.24 -9.90
C LEU A 240 9.91 1.03 -9.28
N TYR A 241 8.70 0.69 -9.72
CA TYR A 241 8.02 -0.53 -9.26
C TYR A 241 8.71 -1.80 -9.73
N LYS A 242 9.24 -1.81 -10.97
CA LYS A 242 10.07 -2.92 -11.45
C LYS A 242 11.33 -3.10 -10.61
N ARG A 243 12.04 -2.01 -10.32
CA ARG A 243 13.22 -2.05 -9.44
C ARG A 243 12.88 -2.51 -8.02
N ALA A 244 11.74 -2.07 -7.47
CA ALA A 244 11.27 -2.53 -6.18
C ALA A 244 10.97 -4.04 -6.19
N HIS A 245 10.40 -4.56 -7.27
CA HIS A 245 10.19 -5.99 -7.47
C HIS A 245 11.51 -6.76 -7.47
N ASP A 246 12.49 -6.34 -8.28
CA ASP A 246 13.79 -7.02 -8.39
C ASP A 246 14.54 -7.07 -7.04
N TYR A 247 14.51 -5.96 -6.29
CA TYR A 247 15.08 -5.94 -4.94
C TYR A 247 14.32 -6.83 -3.96
N SER A 248 13.00 -6.92 -4.07
CA SER A 248 12.19 -7.80 -3.22
C SER A 248 12.49 -9.27 -3.49
N GLU A 249 12.65 -9.67 -4.76
CA GLU A 249 13.07 -11.04 -5.11
C GLU A 249 14.48 -11.36 -4.61
N THR A 250 15.40 -10.40 -4.76
CA THR A 250 16.78 -10.55 -4.28
C THR A 250 16.80 -10.71 -2.75
N GLY A 251 16.11 -9.83 -2.02
CA GLY A 251 15.98 -9.92 -0.57
C GLY A 251 15.34 -11.23 -0.13
N LEU A 252 14.28 -11.68 -0.78
CA LEU A 252 13.63 -12.97 -0.49
C LEU A 252 14.61 -14.14 -0.64
N ARG A 253 15.39 -14.16 -1.73
CA ARG A 253 16.41 -15.18 -1.96
C ARG A 253 17.49 -15.19 -0.88
N GLU A 254 18.03 -14.03 -0.52
CA GLU A 254 19.05 -13.91 0.52
C GLU A 254 18.52 -14.38 1.87
N TYR A 255 17.30 -13.98 2.25
CA TYR A 255 16.67 -14.42 3.50
C TYR A 255 16.38 -15.93 3.52
N GLN A 256 15.96 -16.51 2.40
CA GLN A 256 15.78 -17.96 2.28
C GLN A 256 17.12 -18.71 2.43
N GLN A 257 18.20 -18.18 1.86
CA GLN A 257 19.54 -18.76 2.03
C GLN A 257 20.01 -18.69 3.48
N LEU A 258 19.83 -17.55 4.15
CA LEU A 258 20.15 -17.39 5.57
C LEU A 258 19.36 -18.38 6.44
N LYS A 259 18.08 -18.64 6.12
CA LYS A 259 17.24 -19.64 6.81
C LYS A 259 17.77 -21.07 6.68
N THR A 260 18.39 -21.42 5.56
CA THR A 260 18.90 -22.78 5.32
C THR A 260 20.22 -23.09 6.03
N GLN A 261 20.87 -22.09 6.63
CA GLN A 261 22.13 -22.29 7.34
C GLN A 261 21.90 -22.94 8.71
N PRO A 262 22.82 -23.79 9.20
CA PRO A 262 22.65 -24.55 10.44
C PRO A 262 22.53 -23.68 11.71
N GLN A 263 22.95 -22.41 11.65
CA GLN A 263 22.82 -21.41 12.72
C GLN A 263 21.59 -20.49 12.52
N GLY A 264 20.86 -20.63 11.41
CA GLY A 264 19.70 -19.81 11.07
C GLY A 264 18.52 -20.12 11.98
N LYS A 265 18.27 -19.25 12.97
CA LYS A 265 17.05 -19.36 13.80
C LYS A 265 15.86 -18.84 13.00
N ALA A 266 14.90 -19.70 12.69
CA ALA A 266 13.59 -19.28 12.20
C ALA A 266 12.83 -18.57 13.33
N SER A 267 13.08 -17.27 13.50
CA SER A 267 12.30 -16.41 14.41
C SER A 267 10.95 -16.08 13.78
N SER A 268 9.92 -15.84 14.60
CA SER A 268 8.61 -15.32 14.16
C SER A 268 8.77 -14.06 13.29
N GLU A 269 9.75 -13.22 13.63
CA GLU A 269 10.08 -12.00 12.88
C GLU A 269 10.51 -12.28 11.43
N TYR A 270 11.17 -13.42 11.16
CA TYR A 270 11.57 -13.81 9.81
C TYR A 270 10.37 -14.20 8.95
N GLU A 271 9.41 -14.92 9.52
CA GLU A 271 8.21 -15.33 8.79
C GLU A 271 7.32 -14.13 8.47
N GLU A 272 7.17 -13.19 9.40
CA GLU A 272 6.45 -11.94 9.16
C GLU A 272 7.12 -11.13 8.04
N LEU A 273 8.44 -11.02 8.05
CA LEU A 273 9.19 -10.30 7.02
C LEU A 273 9.05 -10.95 5.63
N ILE A 274 9.09 -12.28 5.54
CA ILE A 274 8.86 -13.01 4.29
C ILE A 274 7.45 -12.74 3.76
N ARG A 275 6.43 -12.78 4.63
CA ARG A 275 5.05 -12.44 4.24
C ARG A 275 4.92 -11.00 3.75
N GLU A 276 5.60 -10.05 4.40
CA GLU A 276 5.64 -8.66 3.95
C GLU A 276 6.29 -8.50 2.57
N LEU A 277 7.35 -9.26 2.29
CA LEU A 277 8.02 -9.27 0.99
C LEU A 277 7.16 -9.86 -0.12
N GLU A 278 6.50 -10.99 0.13
CA GLU A 278 5.58 -11.61 -0.82
C GLU A 278 4.43 -10.65 -1.15
N LYS A 279 3.90 -9.96 -0.14
CA LYS A 279 2.91 -8.90 -0.35
C LYS A 279 3.46 -7.75 -1.19
N LEU A 280 4.68 -7.28 -0.90
CA LEU A 280 5.30 -6.20 -1.68
C LEU A 280 5.51 -6.61 -3.15
N LEU A 281 5.88 -7.85 -3.43
CA LEU A 281 6.04 -8.37 -4.80
C LEU A 281 4.72 -8.27 -5.58
N GLU A 282 3.62 -8.72 -4.97
CA GLU A 282 2.29 -8.63 -5.58
C GLU A 282 1.88 -7.17 -5.79
N GLU A 283 2.09 -6.30 -4.78
CA GLU A 283 1.82 -4.87 -4.90
C GLU A 283 2.64 -4.23 -6.02
N CYS A 284 3.93 -4.54 -6.16
CA CYS A 284 4.78 -4.05 -7.24
C CYS A 284 4.24 -4.48 -8.62
N ARG A 285 3.77 -5.73 -8.74
CA ARG A 285 3.18 -6.25 -9.98
C ARG A 285 1.91 -5.50 -10.34
N VAL A 286 0.97 -5.37 -9.40
CA VAL A 286 -0.30 -4.66 -9.59
C VAL A 286 -0.05 -3.21 -10.00
N HIS A 287 0.81 -2.49 -9.27
CA HIS A 287 1.09 -1.09 -9.55
C HIS A 287 1.85 -0.88 -10.86
N SER A 288 2.74 -1.80 -11.25
CA SER A 288 3.39 -1.77 -12.56
C SER A 288 2.37 -1.85 -13.69
N CYS A 289 1.40 -2.78 -13.61
CA CYS A 289 0.34 -2.92 -14.61
C CYS A 289 -0.56 -1.68 -14.65
N LEU A 290 -0.97 -1.17 -13.48
CA LEU A 290 -1.83 0.00 -13.36
C LEU A 290 -1.17 1.24 -13.99
N VAL A 291 0.09 1.50 -13.66
CA VAL A 291 0.82 2.67 -14.20
C VAL A 291 1.09 2.55 -15.68
N HIS A 292 1.35 1.33 -16.17
CA HIS A 292 1.47 1.08 -17.60
C HIS A 292 0.17 1.45 -18.34
N ALA A 293 -0.98 0.96 -17.85
CA ALA A 293 -2.28 1.26 -18.44
C ALA A 293 -2.61 2.77 -18.41
N LEU A 294 -2.32 3.45 -17.30
CA LEU A 294 -2.48 4.90 -17.19
C LEU A 294 -1.58 5.65 -18.18
N GLY A 295 -0.32 5.22 -18.31
CA GLY A 295 0.64 5.80 -19.26
C GLY A 295 0.17 5.68 -20.70
N ILE A 296 -0.29 4.50 -21.13
CA ILE A 296 -0.85 4.30 -22.47
C ILE A 296 -2.09 5.18 -22.66
N SER A 297 -3.01 5.20 -21.69
CA SER A 297 -4.22 6.02 -21.77
C SER A 297 -3.91 7.50 -21.98
N GLU A 298 -2.88 8.02 -21.30
CA GLU A 298 -2.47 9.42 -21.44
C GLU A 298 -1.83 9.70 -22.81
N VAL A 299 -0.98 8.80 -23.30
CA VAL A 299 -0.43 8.89 -24.66
C VAL A 299 -1.56 8.87 -25.70
N SER A 300 -2.51 7.95 -25.59
CA SER A 300 -3.65 7.89 -26.52
C SER A 300 -4.53 9.14 -26.46
N LYS A 301 -4.76 9.73 -25.29
CA LYS A 301 -5.48 11.01 -25.15
C LYS A 301 -4.75 12.15 -25.86
N THR A 302 -3.45 12.26 -25.66
CA THR A 302 -2.64 13.31 -26.32
C THR A 302 -2.62 13.12 -27.83
N GLU A 303 -2.45 11.90 -28.33
CA GLU A 303 -2.52 11.58 -29.76
C GLU A 303 -3.89 11.91 -30.35
N PHE A 304 -4.98 11.56 -29.66
CA PHE A 304 -6.34 11.88 -30.10
C PHE A 304 -6.58 13.39 -30.14
N SER A 305 -6.15 14.13 -29.11
CA SER A 305 -6.23 15.59 -29.08
C SER A 305 -5.42 16.25 -30.20
N LEU A 306 -4.24 15.71 -30.50
CA LEU A 306 -3.42 16.19 -31.62
C LEU A 306 -4.08 15.88 -32.96
N ARG A 307 -4.53 14.64 -33.18
CA ARG A 307 -5.22 14.24 -34.43
C ARG A 307 -6.49 15.05 -34.67
N SER A 308 -7.32 15.24 -33.66
CA SER A 308 -8.52 16.09 -33.76
C SER A 308 -8.17 17.57 -33.97
N GLY A 309 -7.10 18.07 -33.34
CA GLY A 309 -6.56 19.40 -33.60
C GLY A 309 -6.15 19.60 -35.05
N VAL A 310 -5.37 18.66 -35.61
CA VAL A 310 -4.92 18.70 -37.02
C VAL A 310 -6.09 18.52 -38.00
N ALA A 311 -7.02 17.61 -37.72
CA ALA A 311 -8.20 17.41 -38.58
C ALA A 311 -9.12 18.65 -38.64
N ASN A 312 -9.08 19.51 -37.63
CA ASN A 312 -9.79 20.79 -37.62
C ASN A 312 -9.04 21.92 -38.34
N ILE A 313 -7.80 21.71 -38.79
CA ILE A 313 -7.08 22.63 -39.66
C ILE A 313 -7.51 22.33 -41.10
N LYS A 314 -8.68 22.84 -41.48
CA LYS A 314 -9.08 22.90 -42.89
C LYS A 314 -8.43 24.12 -43.53
N LEU A 315 -7.68 23.90 -44.61
CA LEU A 315 -7.18 24.94 -45.51
C LEU A 315 -8.26 25.38 -46.51
N ASP A 316 -9.50 25.52 -46.06
CA ASP A 316 -10.58 26.09 -46.87
C ASP A 316 -11.02 27.40 -46.24
N SER A 317 -10.75 28.47 -46.95
CA SER A 317 -11.07 29.85 -46.61
C SER A 317 -12.56 30.14 -46.79
N ASP A 318 -13.45 29.36 -46.17
CA ASP A 318 -14.86 29.70 -46.14
C ASP A 318 -15.53 29.36 -44.80
N ASN A 319 -15.77 30.44 -44.06
CA ASN A 319 -16.71 30.63 -42.95
C ASN A 319 -16.54 29.80 -41.65
N PRO A 320 -16.09 30.43 -40.55
CA PRO A 320 -16.09 29.81 -39.23
C PRO A 320 -17.44 30.03 -38.56
N SER A 321 -18.46 29.21 -38.85
CA SER A 321 -19.65 29.19 -37.98
C SER A 321 -20.36 27.84 -37.92
N LYS A 322 -20.53 27.38 -36.68
CA LYS A 322 -21.34 26.23 -36.20
C LYS A 322 -20.76 24.84 -36.49
N LYS A 323 -19.96 24.35 -35.53
CA LYS A 323 -19.81 22.90 -35.30
C LYS A 323 -21.21 22.30 -35.16
N LYS A 324 -21.68 21.55 -36.16
CA LYS A 324 -22.87 20.71 -36.02
C LYS A 324 -22.55 19.65 -34.97
N ALA A 325 -23.33 19.61 -33.89
CA ALA A 325 -23.21 18.55 -32.90
C ALA A 325 -23.65 17.22 -33.55
N SER A 326 -22.74 16.24 -33.58
CA SER A 326 -22.96 14.91 -34.14
C SER A 326 -23.50 13.97 -33.07
N PHE A 327 -24.46 13.12 -33.43
CA PHE A 327 -25.09 12.17 -32.51
C PHE A 327 -24.14 11.01 -32.14
N LEU A 328 -24.40 10.30 -31.04
CA LEU A 328 -23.59 9.14 -30.63
C LEU A 328 -23.59 8.03 -31.70
N LEU A 329 -24.74 7.76 -32.33
CA LEU A 329 -24.85 6.76 -33.40
C LEU A 329 -23.98 7.06 -34.63
N GLU A 330 -23.61 8.33 -34.85
CA GLU A 330 -22.74 8.74 -35.95
C GLU A 330 -21.25 8.61 -35.61
N ARG A 331 -20.93 8.29 -34.34
CA ARG A 331 -19.57 8.27 -33.78
C ARG A 331 -19.32 7.02 -32.93
N THR A 332 -19.81 5.86 -33.38
CA THR A 332 -19.69 4.59 -32.64
C THR A 332 -18.24 4.08 -32.55
N ASP A 333 -17.36 4.62 -33.39
CA ASP A 333 -15.92 4.39 -33.45
C ASP A 333 -15.10 5.27 -32.48
N ILE A 334 -15.74 6.26 -31.84
CA ILE A 334 -15.07 7.22 -30.94
C ILE A 334 -15.70 7.13 -29.55
N TYR A 335 -14.90 6.77 -28.54
CA TYR A 335 -15.35 6.81 -27.15
C TYR A 335 -15.38 8.25 -26.61
N GLU A 336 -16.58 8.75 -26.31
CA GLU A 336 -16.81 10.00 -25.59
C GLU A 336 -17.59 9.70 -24.30
N ALA A 337 -17.09 10.14 -23.14
CA ALA A 337 -17.76 9.87 -21.87
C ALA A 337 -19.12 10.59 -21.82
N ALA A 338 -20.20 9.82 -21.66
CA ALA A 338 -21.57 10.34 -21.61
C ALA A 338 -21.84 11.26 -20.40
N VAL A 339 -20.99 11.18 -19.37
CA VAL A 339 -20.95 12.11 -18.25
C VAL A 339 -20.08 13.28 -18.69
N ALA A 340 -20.73 14.33 -19.17
CA ALA A 340 -20.14 15.65 -19.30
C ALA A 340 -19.18 15.91 -18.13
N LEU A 341 -17.91 16.20 -18.43
CA LEU A 341 -16.99 16.82 -17.48
C LEU A 341 -17.77 17.91 -16.72
N LEU A 342 -17.74 17.85 -15.39
CA LEU A 342 -18.44 18.76 -14.47
C LEU A 342 -18.41 20.20 -15.03
N GLY A 343 -19.53 20.65 -15.62
CA GLY A 343 -19.64 22.01 -16.21
C GLY A 343 -20.21 22.11 -17.64
N SER A 344 -20.31 21.03 -18.42
CA SER A 344 -21.01 21.09 -19.72
C SER A 344 -22.53 21.02 -19.53
N LYS A 345 -23.24 22.09 -19.94
CA LYS A 345 -24.70 22.23 -19.84
C LYS A 345 -25.49 21.52 -20.95
N ASN A 346 -24.82 20.83 -21.86
CA ASN A 346 -25.48 20.20 -23.01
C ASN A 346 -25.91 18.77 -22.66
N PRO A 347 -27.19 18.41 -22.84
CA PRO A 347 -27.64 17.04 -22.64
C PRO A 347 -26.98 16.08 -23.65
N PRO A 348 -26.74 14.81 -23.28
CA PRO A 348 -26.14 13.83 -24.18
C PRO A 348 -27.05 13.59 -25.40
N GLN A 349 -26.52 13.83 -26.60
CA GLN A 349 -27.22 13.65 -27.86
C GLN A 349 -26.98 12.24 -28.41
N ILE A 350 -27.84 11.30 -28.02
CA ILE A 350 -27.70 9.87 -28.37
C ILE A 350 -28.07 9.62 -29.85
N MET A 351 -29.26 10.05 -30.26
CA MET A 351 -29.77 9.87 -31.62
C MET A 351 -30.74 10.99 -32.00
N GLN A 352 -30.93 11.18 -33.31
CA GLN A 352 -31.98 12.04 -33.83
C GLN A 352 -33.35 11.35 -33.69
N LEU A 353 -34.29 12.02 -33.05
CA LEU A 353 -35.68 11.59 -32.94
C LEU A 353 -36.61 12.69 -33.49
N PRO A 354 -37.46 12.40 -34.49
CA PRO A 354 -37.63 11.11 -35.17
C PRO A 354 -36.45 10.78 -36.13
N PRO A 355 -36.25 9.49 -36.49
CA PRO A 355 -35.21 9.09 -37.44
C PRO A 355 -35.34 9.80 -38.79
N ALA A 356 -34.22 10.05 -39.45
CA ALA A 356 -34.23 10.61 -40.80
C ALA A 356 -34.96 9.68 -41.79
N PHE A 357 -35.76 10.25 -42.68
CA PHE A 357 -36.47 9.49 -43.70
C PHE A 357 -35.48 8.78 -44.63
N GLN A 358 -35.66 7.47 -44.80
CA GLN A 358 -34.91 6.67 -45.76
C GLN A 358 -35.83 6.23 -46.89
N ALA A 359 -35.34 6.27 -48.13
CA ALA A 359 -36.05 5.70 -49.26
C ALA A 359 -36.16 4.18 -49.09
N VAL A 360 -37.39 3.66 -49.09
CA VAL A 360 -37.65 2.22 -49.03
C VAL A 360 -38.05 1.75 -50.42
N SER A 361 -37.48 0.63 -50.86
CA SER A 361 -37.89 0.00 -52.12
C SER A 361 -39.38 -0.36 -52.04
N CYS A 362 -40.16 0.09 -53.02
CA CYS A 362 -41.58 -0.24 -53.07
C CYS A 362 -41.75 -1.76 -53.26
N LYS A 363 -42.74 -2.36 -52.60
CA LYS A 363 -43.08 -3.77 -52.83
C LYS A 363 -43.34 -3.97 -54.34
N PRO A 364 -42.85 -5.06 -54.95
CA PRO A 364 -43.12 -5.33 -56.36
C PRO A 364 -44.63 -5.41 -56.60
N ILE A 365 -45.08 -4.81 -57.70
CA ILE A 365 -46.48 -4.85 -58.10
C ILE A 365 -46.80 -6.29 -58.51
N VAL A 366 -47.67 -6.96 -57.75
CA VAL A 366 -48.23 -8.26 -58.10
C VAL A 366 -49.65 -8.02 -58.62
N LEU A 367 -49.88 -8.29 -59.90
CA LEU A 367 -51.19 -8.22 -60.52
C LEU A 367 -51.88 -9.59 -60.36
N ASP A 368 -53.07 -9.60 -59.78
CA ASP A 368 -53.89 -10.81 -59.73
C ASP A 368 -54.52 -11.06 -61.11
N THR A 369 -53.91 -11.95 -61.88
CA THR A 369 -54.40 -12.35 -63.20
C THR A 369 -55.47 -13.45 -63.13
N ALA A 370 -55.75 -14.03 -61.96
CA ALA A 370 -56.73 -15.11 -61.83
C ALA A 370 -58.15 -14.61 -62.13
N VAL A 371 -58.46 -13.35 -61.80
CA VAL A 371 -59.74 -12.72 -62.14
C VAL A 371 -60.00 -12.71 -63.65
N ASN A 372 -58.96 -12.56 -64.47
CA ASN A 372 -59.10 -12.56 -65.93
C ASN A 372 -59.39 -13.96 -66.50
N THR A 373 -59.32 -15.01 -65.69
CA THR A 373 -59.59 -16.39 -66.10
C THR A 373 -60.98 -16.89 -65.68
N ILE A 374 -61.76 -16.05 -65.00
CA ILE A 374 -63.14 -16.36 -64.62
C ILE A 374 -64.05 -16.03 -65.80
N ASP A 375 -64.23 -17.00 -66.70
CA ASP A 375 -65.24 -16.93 -67.75
C ASP A 375 -66.58 -17.51 -67.28
N PHE A 376 -67.67 -16.95 -67.77
CA PHE A 376 -68.99 -17.54 -67.54
C PHE A 376 -69.09 -18.90 -68.24
N PRO A 377 -69.71 -19.91 -67.60
CA PRO A 377 -69.97 -21.18 -68.26
C PRO A 377 -70.88 -20.97 -69.48
N SER A 378 -70.66 -21.73 -70.56
CA SER A 378 -71.51 -21.67 -71.73
C SER A 378 -72.98 -21.94 -71.34
N LEU A 379 -73.87 -21.07 -71.80
CA LEU A 379 -75.32 -21.18 -71.61
C LEU A 379 -76.01 -21.96 -72.73
N ASP A 380 -75.26 -22.54 -73.67
CA ASP A 380 -75.81 -23.22 -74.85
C ASP A 380 -76.73 -24.40 -74.50
N ALA A 381 -76.49 -25.06 -73.37
CA ALA A 381 -77.34 -26.15 -72.87
C ALA A 381 -78.69 -25.68 -72.28
N HIS A 382 -78.81 -24.40 -71.91
CA HIS A 382 -80.01 -23.81 -71.31
C HIS A 382 -80.82 -22.96 -72.30
N LEU A 383 -80.27 -22.69 -73.49
CA LEU A 383 -81.01 -22.07 -74.58
C LEU A 383 -81.96 -23.10 -75.20
N LYS A 384 -83.27 -22.91 -74.99
CA LYS A 384 -84.30 -23.68 -75.70
C LYS A 384 -84.12 -23.42 -77.20
N LYS A 385 -83.84 -24.46 -77.99
CA LYS A 385 -83.94 -24.40 -79.45
C LYS A 385 -85.36 -23.96 -79.80
N GLU A 386 -85.52 -22.76 -80.33
CA GLU A 386 -86.80 -22.37 -80.92
C GLU A 386 -87.07 -23.26 -82.14
N GLU A 387 -88.03 -24.17 -81.99
CA GLU A 387 -88.62 -24.86 -83.13
C GLU A 387 -89.30 -23.81 -84.02
N LYS A 388 -88.69 -23.53 -85.17
CA LYS A 388 -89.29 -22.70 -86.22
C LYS A 388 -90.59 -23.35 -86.72
N LYS A 389 -91.72 -23.01 -86.10
CA LYS A 389 -93.05 -23.28 -86.65
C LYS A 389 -93.25 -22.39 -87.89
N LYS A 390 -93.26 -23.01 -89.06
CA LYS A 390 -93.71 -22.40 -90.32
C LYS A 390 -95.19 -22.03 -90.17
N SER A 391 -95.50 -20.75 -90.17
CA SER A 391 -96.88 -20.25 -90.35
C SER A 391 -96.96 -19.49 -91.66
N PHE A 392 -97.70 -20.08 -92.60
CA PHE A 392 -98.26 -19.45 -93.78
C PHE A 392 -99.40 -18.53 -93.32
N PHE A 393 -99.34 -17.23 -93.61
CA PHE A 393 -100.44 -16.33 -94.02
C PHE A 393 -100.02 -14.89 -93.75
N GLY A 394 -100.25 -14.00 -94.72
CA GLY A 394 -100.22 -12.55 -94.46
C GLY A 394 -99.55 -11.66 -95.51
N LEU A 395 -99.63 -12.01 -96.80
CA LEU A 395 -99.65 -10.99 -97.84
C LEU A 395 -100.96 -10.20 -97.67
N TRP A 396 -100.94 -8.87 -97.51
CA TRP A 396 -101.84 -7.87 -98.16
C TRP A 396 -101.70 -6.46 -97.56
N ARG A 397 -101.17 -5.57 -98.42
CA ARG A 397 -101.52 -4.16 -98.72
C ARG A 397 -101.55 -3.04 -97.65
N SER A 398 -100.92 -1.94 -98.10
CA SER A 398 -100.95 -0.52 -97.74
C SER A 398 -100.01 -0.05 -96.65
#